data_AF-A0A8H3QSJ2-F1
#
_entry.id   AF-A0A8H3QSJ2-F1
#
_cell.length_a   1.000
_cell.length_b   1.000
_cell.length_c   1.000
_cell.angle_alpha   90.00
_cell.angle_beta   90.00
_cell.angle_gamma   90.00
#
_symmetry.space_group_name_H-M   'P 1'
#
loop_
_entity.id
_entity.type
_entity.pdbx_description
1 polymer ?
#
loop_
_entity_poly.entity_id
_entity_poly.type
_entity_poly.pdbx_seq_one_letter_code
_entity_poly.pdbx_strand_id
1 'polypeptide(L)'
;MLRSAVVTCNITLYRHNRRSTIIHNIMKQNRHNRKFSSFNHDLPQKSVSNNEAQNLFEQYIQQSLETDAIEDFWQNIEAYTHEPGFFSFGGPNSKLAINEPRFIRKLISVSVSEKRNEGDLVPTLMTKKCCELYENLDKEDRIKFLKILAHDFGVMRDKVFRATDHYIGLSNADANERAILRAEQILRHAMIPVHHIFFDRINRLPNGTKFLMDIRSDLLEYLRENGHEAALAALNESLKEKLSSLLVGFLTLKRLTWHSPAASLERVMKYEAVHAIKDWDDMKRRVGPGRRLFAFFYRDIGHEPLVFIQVALTKEIVNNVQIILEDPNPTRSIPQVEDIKCAIFYSITSQQGLSGIELGNFLIKRVVRELQNEFSSIETFSTLSPIPGLSKWLINAINVEGDSILNKEEIEKVKSLRKELDGSGTEILKHLIKSKDWIRDEKCFHELKPILMRLCARYILTEKRRNLALDPVANFHIRNGACVYRLNWLGDISKKGLDESFGIMVNYNYILDHIENNNRQYLCDGSITISNVDPVLVDEAKRTTNIKII
;
A
#
# COMPACT_ATOMS: atom_id res chain seq x y z
N MET A 1 -30.88 9.92 -22.97
CA MET A 1 -31.29 8.50 -22.84
C MET A 1 -31.21 7.98 -21.40
N LEU A 2 -30.15 8.25 -20.62
CA LEU A 2 -30.05 7.87 -19.19
C LEU A 2 -31.15 8.46 -18.27
N ARG A 3 -31.66 9.67 -18.57
CA ARG A 3 -32.77 10.29 -17.81
C ARG A 3 -34.13 9.59 -18.00
N SER A 4 -34.36 8.95 -19.14
CA SER A 4 -35.64 8.27 -19.41
C SER A 4 -35.70 6.90 -18.71
N ALA A 5 -34.58 6.16 -18.72
CA ALA A 5 -34.50 4.82 -18.14
C ALA A 5 -34.68 4.80 -16.61
N VAL A 6 -34.17 5.81 -15.89
CA VAL A 6 -34.31 5.94 -14.42
C VAL A 6 -35.77 6.25 -14.03
N VAL A 7 -36.46 7.09 -14.81
CA VAL A 7 -37.86 7.46 -14.55
C VAL A 7 -38.80 6.29 -14.84
N THR A 8 -38.56 5.53 -15.91
CA THR A 8 -39.41 4.37 -16.23
C THR A 8 -39.22 3.22 -15.23
N CYS A 9 -38.01 2.99 -14.71
CA CYS A 9 -37.75 1.94 -13.71
C CYS A 9 -38.44 2.25 -12.37
N ASN A 10 -38.41 3.51 -11.92
CA ASN A 10 -38.99 3.92 -10.64
C ASN A 10 -40.54 3.98 -10.64
N ILE A 11 -41.17 4.35 -11.77
CA ILE A 11 -42.64 4.30 -11.90
C ILE A 11 -43.16 2.86 -11.89
N THR A 12 -42.37 1.92 -12.42
CA THR A 12 -42.72 0.48 -12.45
C THR A 12 -42.62 -0.14 -11.06
N LEU A 13 -41.59 0.23 -10.27
CA LEU A 13 -41.45 -0.12 -8.85
C LEU A 13 -42.57 0.45 -7.97
N TYR A 14 -43.00 1.70 -8.23
CA TYR A 14 -44.09 2.33 -7.48
C TYR A 14 -45.46 1.70 -7.78
N ARG A 15 -45.71 1.27 -9.02
CA ARG A 15 -46.96 0.59 -9.40
C ARG A 15 -47.04 -0.86 -8.91
N HIS A 16 -45.92 -1.57 -8.81
CA HIS A 16 -45.91 -2.96 -8.31
C HIS A 16 -46.11 -3.07 -6.80
N ASN A 17 -45.71 -2.06 -6.02
CA ASN A 17 -45.73 -2.11 -4.55
C ASN A 17 -47.09 -1.82 -3.88
N ARG A 18 -48.13 -1.45 -4.65
CA ARG A 18 -49.50 -1.26 -4.10
C ARG A 18 -50.19 -2.57 -3.68
N ARG A 19 -49.64 -3.75 -3.99
CA ARG A 19 -50.21 -5.06 -3.63
C ARG A 19 -49.38 -5.85 -2.61
N SER A 20 -48.40 -5.23 -1.95
CA SER A 20 -47.62 -5.92 -0.93
C SER A 20 -48.38 -5.97 0.41
N THR A 21 -48.75 -7.18 0.83
CA THR A 21 -49.37 -7.53 2.12
C THR A 21 -48.59 -7.01 3.34
N ILE A 22 -47.31 -6.69 3.13
CA ILE A 22 -46.38 -6.16 4.13
C ILE A 22 -46.78 -4.74 4.58
N ILE A 23 -47.14 -3.86 3.66
CA ILE A 23 -47.55 -2.48 3.99
C ILE A 23 -48.89 -2.45 4.75
N HIS A 24 -49.81 -3.34 4.38
CA HIS A 24 -51.10 -3.47 5.06
C HIS A 24 -50.94 -3.97 6.51
N ASN A 25 -50.00 -4.89 6.75
CA ASN A 25 -49.71 -5.39 8.10
C ASN A 25 -48.99 -4.37 8.98
N ILE A 26 -48.08 -3.57 8.40
CA ILE A 26 -47.39 -2.46 9.10
C ILE A 26 -48.38 -1.36 9.51
N MET A 27 -49.37 -1.04 8.68
CA MET A 27 -50.42 -0.08 9.04
C MET A 27 -51.39 -0.59 10.11
N LYS A 28 -51.62 -1.91 10.17
CA LYS A 28 -52.53 -2.53 11.16
C LYS A 28 -51.90 -2.63 12.56
N GLN A 29 -50.59 -2.85 12.65
CA GLN A 29 -49.86 -2.92 13.93
C GLN A 29 -49.66 -1.55 14.61
N ASN A 30 -49.71 -0.44 13.86
CA ASN A 30 -49.43 0.90 14.40
C ASN A 30 -50.66 1.63 15.00
N ARG A 31 -51.85 1.02 15.05
CA ARG A 31 -53.06 1.63 15.63
C ARG A 31 -53.05 1.83 17.15
N HIS A 32 -52.07 1.28 17.87
CA HIS A 32 -52.01 1.34 19.34
C HIS A 32 -50.90 2.22 19.92
N ASN A 33 -50.11 2.91 19.08
CA ASN A 33 -49.07 3.81 19.54
C ASN A 33 -49.60 5.25 19.75
N ARG A 34 -49.91 5.60 21.01
CA ARG A 34 -50.42 6.93 21.44
C ARG A 34 -49.45 8.12 21.23
N LYS A 35 -48.28 7.93 20.61
CA LYS A 35 -47.34 9.01 20.26
C LYS A 35 -47.57 9.64 18.88
N PHE A 36 -48.51 9.13 18.09
CA PHE A 36 -48.86 9.71 16.77
C PHE A 36 -49.96 10.78 16.82
N SER A 37 -50.55 11.08 17.99
CA SER A 37 -51.64 12.07 18.09
C SER A 37 -51.16 13.53 18.14
N SER A 38 -49.87 13.80 18.30
CA SER A 38 -49.33 15.18 18.38
C SER A 38 -48.76 15.71 17.05
N PHE A 39 -48.74 14.91 15.98
CA PHE A 39 -48.24 15.34 14.67
C PHE A 39 -49.35 15.81 13.70
N ASN A 40 -50.62 15.73 14.12
CA ASN A 40 -51.76 16.05 13.27
C ASN A 40 -52.26 17.49 13.39
N HIS A 41 -51.62 18.35 14.19
CA HIS A 41 -52.16 19.69 14.45
C HIS A 41 -51.54 20.85 13.67
N ASP A 42 -50.41 20.65 12.96
CA ASP A 42 -49.72 21.74 12.24
C ASP A 42 -49.37 21.42 10.77
N LEU A 43 -50.12 20.55 10.10
CA LEU A 43 -50.06 20.44 8.64
C LEU A 43 -51.23 21.21 8.02
N PRO A 44 -51.00 22.15 7.08
CA PRO A 44 -52.08 22.78 6.34
C PRO A 44 -52.86 21.68 5.60
N GLN A 45 -54.15 21.54 5.87
CA GLN A 45 -55.06 20.68 5.11
C GLN A 45 -55.33 21.29 3.72
N LYS A 46 -54.31 21.36 2.87
CA LYS A 46 -54.48 21.59 1.43
C LYS A 46 -53.69 20.54 0.67
N SER A 47 -54.38 19.88 -0.27
CA SER A 47 -53.79 19.00 -1.26
C SER A 47 -52.74 19.77 -2.06
N VAL A 48 -51.47 19.54 -1.75
CA VAL A 48 -50.33 20.07 -2.51
C VAL A 48 -50.42 19.53 -3.94
N SER A 49 -50.33 20.41 -4.93
CA SER A 49 -50.42 20.00 -6.33
C SER A 49 -49.18 19.19 -6.72
N ASN A 50 -49.32 18.25 -7.67
CA ASN A 50 -48.20 17.40 -8.11
C ASN A 50 -46.95 18.21 -8.52
N ASN A 51 -47.12 19.44 -9.01
CA ASN A 51 -46.01 20.31 -9.39
C ASN A 51 -45.24 20.89 -8.19
N GLU A 52 -45.91 21.15 -7.06
CA GLU A 52 -45.25 21.62 -5.84
C GLU A 52 -44.50 20.48 -5.14
N ALA A 53 -45.06 19.27 -5.13
CA ALA A 53 -44.38 18.07 -4.63
C ALA A 53 -43.15 17.73 -5.49
N GLN A 54 -43.24 17.94 -6.80
CA GLN A 54 -42.14 17.72 -7.74
C GLN A 54 -41.02 18.78 -7.59
N ASN A 55 -41.37 20.04 -7.36
CA ASN A 55 -40.39 21.10 -7.05
C ASN A 55 -39.71 20.88 -5.68
N LEU A 56 -40.45 20.44 -4.65
CA LEU A 56 -39.88 20.09 -3.35
C LEU A 56 -38.95 18.87 -3.45
N PHE A 57 -39.29 17.90 -4.30
CA PHE A 57 -38.44 16.75 -4.56
C PHE A 57 -37.19 17.12 -5.36
N GLU A 58 -37.30 17.99 -6.37
CA GLU A 58 -36.14 18.49 -7.13
C GLU A 58 -35.22 19.37 -6.26
N GLN A 59 -35.78 20.19 -5.37
CA GLN A 59 -35.02 20.92 -4.36
C GLN A 59 -34.34 19.98 -3.36
N TYR A 60 -35.03 18.95 -2.87
CA TYR A 60 -34.43 17.93 -1.99
C TYR A 60 -33.30 17.19 -2.68
N ILE A 61 -33.45 16.82 -3.97
CA ILE A 61 -32.38 16.20 -4.77
C ILE A 61 -31.20 17.17 -4.97
N GLN A 62 -31.45 18.46 -5.24
CA GLN A 62 -30.37 19.45 -5.32
C GLN A 62 -29.65 19.62 -3.98
N GLN A 63 -30.37 19.63 -2.87
CA GLN A 63 -29.82 19.80 -1.53
C GLN A 63 -29.04 18.57 -1.04
N SER A 64 -29.51 17.37 -1.39
CA SER A 64 -28.82 16.09 -1.11
C SER A 64 -27.67 15.80 -2.08
N LEU A 65 -27.60 16.47 -3.23
CA LEU A 65 -26.39 16.47 -4.07
C LEU A 65 -25.28 17.38 -3.48
N GLU A 66 -25.61 18.29 -2.55
CA GLU A 66 -24.68 19.19 -1.86
C GLU A 66 -24.27 18.73 -0.44
N THR A 67 -24.88 17.67 0.08
CA THR A 67 -24.55 17.04 1.39
C THR A 67 -24.20 15.56 1.21
N ASP A 68 -23.56 14.93 2.21
CA ASP A 68 -23.14 13.52 2.22
C ASP A 68 -24.33 12.53 2.10
N ALA A 69 -25.03 12.53 0.97
CA ALA A 69 -26.21 11.69 0.70
C ALA A 69 -25.96 10.19 0.82
N ILE A 70 -24.70 9.78 0.76
CA ILE A 70 -24.27 8.40 1.01
C ILE A 70 -24.38 8.09 2.51
N GLU A 71 -23.92 8.97 3.40
CA GLU A 71 -24.03 8.76 4.85
C GLU A 71 -25.49 8.80 5.29
N ASP A 72 -26.27 9.75 4.78
CA ASP A 72 -27.72 9.84 5.04
C ASP A 72 -28.46 8.60 4.55
N PHE A 73 -28.11 8.05 3.37
CA PHE A 73 -28.71 6.81 2.88
C PHE A 73 -28.46 5.64 3.84
N TRP A 74 -27.24 5.49 4.35
CA TRP A 74 -26.91 4.39 5.26
C TRP A 74 -27.53 4.58 6.64
N GLN A 75 -27.55 5.79 7.19
CA GLN A 75 -28.22 6.09 8.46
C GLN A 75 -29.73 5.85 8.36
N ASN A 76 -30.34 6.22 7.23
CA ASN A 76 -31.76 5.97 6.98
C ASN A 76 -32.05 4.47 6.84
N ILE A 77 -31.27 3.70 6.08
CA ILE A 77 -31.48 2.23 6.00
C ILE A 77 -31.40 1.58 7.37
N GLU A 78 -30.45 1.98 8.22
CA GLU A 78 -30.30 1.45 9.57
C GLU A 78 -31.49 1.82 10.47
N ALA A 79 -32.06 3.02 10.32
CA ALA A 79 -33.26 3.44 11.03
C ALA A 79 -34.56 2.74 10.55
N TYR A 80 -34.66 2.39 9.27
CA TYR A 80 -35.86 1.76 8.68
C TYR A 80 -35.85 0.23 8.71
N THR A 81 -34.69 -0.40 8.91
CA THR A 81 -34.57 -1.87 9.05
C THR A 81 -34.81 -2.32 10.49
N HIS A 82 -36.02 -2.06 11.01
CA HIS A 82 -36.51 -2.71 12.23
C HIS A 82 -36.96 -4.16 11.94
N GLU A 83 -36.02 -5.02 11.54
CA GLU A 83 -36.25 -6.46 11.51
C GLU A 83 -36.09 -7.04 12.93
N PRO A 84 -37.09 -7.76 13.47
CA PRO A 84 -36.96 -8.43 14.77
C PRO A 84 -35.88 -9.51 14.70
N GLY A 85 -34.75 -9.27 15.39
CA GLY A 85 -33.55 -10.13 15.36
C GLY A 85 -32.26 -9.42 14.90
N PHE A 86 -32.33 -8.14 14.51
CA PHE A 86 -31.16 -7.34 14.16
C PHE A 86 -30.35 -6.92 15.39
N PHE A 87 -29.04 -7.14 15.36
CA PHE A 87 -28.11 -6.82 16.45
C PHE A 87 -27.87 -5.31 16.52
N SER A 88 -28.39 -4.65 17.57
CA SER A 88 -28.02 -3.27 17.87
C SER A 88 -26.61 -3.23 18.47
N PHE A 89 -25.64 -2.70 17.72
CA PHE A 89 -24.37 -2.28 18.30
C PHE A 89 -24.64 -1.09 19.23
N GLY A 90 -24.20 -1.16 20.50
CA GLY A 90 -24.33 -0.03 21.45
C GLY A 90 -24.93 -0.36 22.83
N GLY A 91 -25.38 -1.59 23.08
CA GLY A 91 -25.79 -2.01 24.43
C GLY A 91 -24.60 -2.27 25.37
N PRO A 92 -24.73 -2.19 26.70
CA PRO A 92 -23.66 -2.47 27.66
C PRO A 92 -23.02 -3.87 27.54
N ASN A 93 -23.69 -4.83 26.87
CA ASN A 93 -23.16 -6.16 26.53
C ASN A 93 -22.43 -6.26 25.18
N SER A 94 -22.36 -5.17 24.40
CA SER A 94 -21.75 -5.17 23.07
C SER A 94 -20.25 -5.48 23.12
N LYS A 95 -19.50 -4.92 24.08
CA LYS A 95 -18.07 -5.25 24.26
C LYS A 95 -17.81 -6.74 24.54
N LEU A 96 -18.74 -7.43 25.23
CA LEU A 96 -18.63 -8.87 25.50
C LEU A 96 -18.91 -9.72 24.26
N ALA A 97 -19.87 -9.33 23.40
CA ALA A 97 -20.19 -10.03 22.16
C ALA A 97 -19.15 -9.79 21.04
N ILE A 98 -18.48 -8.63 21.04
CA ILE A 98 -17.45 -8.22 20.07
C ILE A 98 -16.20 -9.11 20.16
N ASN A 99 -15.88 -9.62 21.36
CA ASN A 99 -14.69 -10.44 21.59
C ASN A 99 -14.92 -11.95 21.36
N GLU A 100 -16.14 -12.38 21.02
CA GLU A 100 -16.42 -13.79 20.76
C GLU A 100 -16.12 -14.19 19.30
N PRO A 101 -15.19 -15.13 19.05
CA PRO A 101 -14.90 -15.62 17.70
C PRO A 101 -16.12 -16.20 16.95
N ARG A 102 -17.15 -16.65 17.68
CA ARG A 102 -18.40 -17.14 17.09
C ARG A 102 -19.22 -16.02 16.46
N PHE A 103 -19.23 -14.84 17.08
CA PHE A 103 -19.95 -13.68 16.58
C PHE A 103 -19.34 -13.17 15.27
N ILE A 104 -17.99 -13.03 15.23
CA ILE A 104 -17.26 -12.65 14.01
C ILE A 104 -17.55 -13.61 12.86
N ARG A 105 -17.48 -14.93 13.12
CA ARG A 105 -17.83 -15.95 12.11
C ARG A 105 -19.24 -15.78 11.58
N LYS A 106 -20.22 -15.57 12.47
CA LYS A 106 -21.61 -15.39 12.06
C LYS A 106 -21.76 -14.15 11.17
N LEU A 107 -21.18 -13.02 11.56
CA LEU A 107 -21.21 -11.81 10.76
C LEU A 107 -20.61 -12.01 9.37
N ILE A 108 -19.37 -12.53 9.28
CA ILE A 108 -18.71 -12.77 8.00
C ILE A 108 -19.51 -13.78 7.16
N SER A 109 -20.07 -14.82 7.78
CA SER A 109 -20.87 -15.83 7.06
C SER A 109 -22.12 -15.24 6.39
N VAL A 110 -22.79 -14.28 7.03
CA VAL A 110 -23.91 -13.57 6.42
C VAL A 110 -23.39 -12.62 5.34
N SER A 111 -22.28 -11.93 5.60
CA SER A 111 -21.60 -11.04 4.66
C SER A 111 -21.03 -11.74 3.45
N VAL A 112 -20.90 -13.07 3.41
CA VAL A 112 -20.49 -13.83 2.20
C VAL A 112 -21.59 -14.72 1.64
N SER A 113 -22.79 -14.70 2.23
CA SER A 113 -23.91 -15.53 1.74
C SER A 113 -24.34 -15.12 0.32
N GLU A 114 -24.48 -16.11 -0.56
CA GLU A 114 -24.85 -15.94 -1.99
C GLU A 114 -26.29 -16.37 -2.28
N LYS A 115 -27.18 -16.37 -1.28
CA LYS A 115 -28.54 -16.86 -1.46
C LYS A 115 -29.29 -15.99 -2.47
N ARG A 116 -29.47 -16.52 -3.69
CA ARG A 116 -30.07 -15.85 -4.85
C ARG A 116 -31.46 -15.22 -4.60
N ASN A 117 -32.16 -15.67 -3.55
CA ASN A 117 -33.54 -15.24 -3.25
C ASN A 117 -33.63 -14.17 -2.14
N GLU A 118 -32.53 -13.81 -1.46
CA GLU A 118 -32.55 -12.90 -0.30
C GLU A 118 -32.05 -11.47 -0.62
N GLY A 119 -31.57 -11.24 -1.86
CA GLY A 119 -31.07 -9.93 -2.30
C GLY A 119 -29.73 -9.51 -1.68
N ASP A 120 -29.22 -8.34 -2.09
CA ASP A 120 -27.87 -7.87 -1.73
C ASP A 120 -27.85 -6.92 -0.51
N LEU A 121 -29.00 -6.51 0.01
CA LEU A 121 -29.09 -5.51 1.09
C LEU A 121 -28.50 -6.01 2.41
N VAL A 122 -29.01 -7.14 2.92
CA VAL A 122 -28.57 -7.70 4.22
C VAL A 122 -27.08 -8.00 4.22
N PRO A 123 -26.50 -8.67 3.21
CA PRO A 123 -25.06 -8.90 3.21
C PRO A 123 -24.22 -7.62 3.11
N THR A 124 -24.70 -6.59 2.41
CA THR A 124 -24.00 -5.30 2.34
C THR A 124 -24.00 -4.60 3.70
N LEU A 125 -25.12 -4.60 4.42
CA LEU A 125 -25.22 -4.04 5.76
C LEU A 125 -24.33 -4.80 6.75
N MET A 126 -24.31 -6.14 6.69
CA MET A 126 -23.42 -6.94 7.53
C MET A 126 -21.95 -6.73 7.20
N THR A 127 -21.62 -6.49 5.93
CA THR A 127 -20.25 -6.14 5.52
C THR A 127 -19.84 -4.82 6.16
N LYS A 128 -20.70 -3.79 6.10
CA LYS A 128 -20.45 -2.49 6.76
C LYS A 128 -20.24 -2.68 8.26
N LYS A 129 -21.09 -3.47 8.93
CA LYS A 129 -20.93 -3.80 10.34
C LYS A 129 -19.64 -4.55 10.66
N CYS A 130 -19.16 -5.41 9.77
CA CYS A 130 -17.84 -6.04 9.94
C CYS A 130 -16.70 -5.01 9.90
N CYS A 131 -16.79 -4.00 9.02
CA CYS A 131 -15.79 -2.93 8.95
C CYS A 131 -15.81 -2.07 10.22
N GLU A 132 -17.00 -1.60 10.64
CA GLU A 132 -17.18 -0.82 11.88
C GLU A 132 -16.70 -1.61 13.11
N LEU A 133 -16.97 -2.92 13.16
CA LEU A 133 -16.47 -3.80 14.20
C LEU A 133 -14.94 -3.80 14.22
N TYR A 134 -14.30 -4.09 13.09
CA TYR A 134 -12.85 -4.21 12.96
C TYR A 134 -12.12 -2.93 13.37
N GLU A 135 -12.64 -1.77 12.98
CA GLU A 135 -12.06 -0.45 13.32
C GLU A 135 -12.01 -0.22 14.84
N ASN A 136 -12.99 -0.75 15.58
CA ASN A 136 -13.10 -0.65 17.03
C ASN A 136 -12.38 -1.76 17.81
N LEU A 137 -11.81 -2.76 17.12
CA LEU A 137 -11.02 -3.83 17.76
C LEU A 137 -9.61 -3.34 18.11
N ASP A 138 -9.07 -3.88 19.21
CA ASP A 138 -7.66 -3.73 19.56
C ASP A 138 -6.74 -4.58 18.66
N LYS A 139 -5.42 -4.40 18.80
CA LYS A 139 -4.44 -5.10 17.95
C LYS A 139 -4.57 -6.61 18.06
N GLU A 140 -4.81 -7.17 19.24
CA GLU A 140 -4.92 -8.63 19.42
C GLU A 140 -6.19 -9.19 18.77
N ASP A 141 -7.32 -8.51 18.94
CA ASP A 141 -8.61 -8.93 18.40
C ASP A 141 -8.70 -8.74 16.88
N ARG A 142 -8.04 -7.72 16.31
CA ARG A 142 -7.88 -7.59 14.85
C ARG A 142 -7.15 -8.80 14.26
N ILE A 143 -6.14 -9.32 14.94
CA ILE A 143 -5.45 -10.55 14.50
C ILE A 143 -6.36 -11.76 14.62
N LYS A 144 -7.16 -11.88 15.69
CA LYS A 144 -8.16 -12.97 15.79
C LYS A 144 -9.16 -12.90 14.64
N PHE A 145 -9.63 -11.70 14.27
CA PHE A 145 -10.48 -11.48 13.10
C PHE A 145 -9.80 -11.96 11.81
N LEU A 146 -8.55 -11.56 11.56
CA LEU A 146 -7.80 -11.97 10.37
C LEU A 146 -7.54 -13.47 10.32
N LYS A 147 -7.30 -14.12 11.47
CA LYS A 147 -7.17 -15.58 11.55
C LYS A 147 -8.48 -16.28 11.21
N ILE A 148 -9.61 -15.81 11.72
CA ILE A 148 -10.94 -16.34 11.34
C ILE A 148 -11.14 -16.21 9.83
N LEU A 149 -10.84 -15.03 9.27
CA LEU A 149 -10.98 -14.79 7.83
C LEU A 149 -10.10 -15.73 7.00
N ALA A 150 -8.84 -15.94 7.41
CA ALA A 150 -7.90 -16.81 6.71
C ALA A 150 -8.24 -18.30 6.80
N HIS A 151 -8.63 -18.78 7.98
CA HIS A 151 -8.86 -20.22 8.23
C HIS A 151 -10.27 -20.66 7.82
N ASP A 152 -11.29 -19.91 8.22
CA ASP A 152 -12.68 -20.35 8.09
C ASP A 152 -13.32 -19.91 6.76
N PHE A 153 -12.78 -18.87 6.15
CA PHE A 153 -13.27 -18.29 4.89
C PHE A 153 -12.23 -18.38 3.75
N GLY A 154 -11.27 -19.30 3.86
CA GLY A 154 -10.33 -19.65 2.79
C GLY A 154 -10.97 -20.48 1.67
N VAL A 155 -10.18 -21.34 1.04
CA VAL A 155 -10.67 -22.26 -0.01
C VAL A 155 -11.44 -23.43 0.61
N MET A 156 -12.67 -23.65 0.15
CA MET A 156 -13.54 -24.74 0.62
C MET A 156 -13.11 -26.08 -0.01
N ARG A 157 -12.20 -26.81 0.66
CA ARG A 157 -11.59 -28.05 0.13
C ARG A 157 -12.59 -29.09 -0.37
N ASP A 158 -13.71 -29.29 0.33
CA ASP A 158 -14.74 -30.24 -0.11
C ASP A 158 -15.39 -29.86 -1.45
N LYS A 159 -15.53 -28.56 -1.73
CA LYS A 159 -16.03 -28.09 -3.03
C LYS A 159 -14.99 -28.32 -4.13
N VAL A 160 -13.71 -28.12 -3.81
CA VAL A 160 -12.59 -28.39 -4.72
C VAL A 160 -12.55 -29.87 -5.08
N PHE A 161 -12.55 -30.78 -4.11
CA PHE A 161 -12.49 -32.22 -4.37
C PHE A 161 -13.65 -32.68 -5.26
N ARG A 162 -14.89 -32.28 -4.95
CA ARG A 162 -16.04 -32.61 -5.80
C ARG A 162 -15.92 -32.06 -7.23
N ALA A 163 -15.41 -30.84 -7.39
CA ALA A 163 -15.20 -30.24 -8.70
C ALA A 163 -14.09 -30.94 -9.49
N THR A 164 -13.03 -31.36 -8.81
CA THR A 164 -11.93 -32.14 -9.37
C THR A 164 -12.40 -33.51 -9.84
N ASP A 165 -13.14 -34.25 -9.00
CA ASP A 165 -13.68 -35.56 -9.36
C ASP A 165 -14.62 -35.46 -10.57
N HIS A 166 -15.44 -34.40 -10.62
CA HIS A 166 -16.30 -34.13 -11.77
C HIS A 166 -15.52 -33.86 -13.06
N TYR A 167 -14.44 -33.06 -12.98
CA TYR A 167 -13.57 -32.77 -14.12
C TYR A 167 -12.84 -34.03 -14.62
N ILE A 168 -12.25 -34.81 -13.72
CA ILE A 168 -11.54 -36.06 -14.06
C ILE A 168 -12.51 -37.07 -14.68
N GLY A 169 -13.72 -37.22 -14.10
CA GLY A 169 -14.74 -38.13 -14.62
C GLY A 169 -15.17 -37.80 -16.05
N LEU A 170 -15.30 -36.51 -16.38
CA LEU A 170 -15.64 -36.08 -17.74
C LEU A 170 -14.46 -36.21 -18.72
N SER A 171 -13.24 -35.91 -18.26
CA SER A 171 -12.03 -36.03 -19.08
C SER A 171 -11.73 -37.48 -19.47
N ASN A 172 -12.04 -38.44 -18.60
CA ASN A 172 -11.80 -39.87 -18.87
C ASN A 172 -12.89 -40.53 -19.74
N ALA A 173 -14.03 -39.86 -19.92
CA ALA A 173 -15.20 -40.40 -20.61
C ALA A 173 -15.38 -39.86 -22.04
N ASP A 174 -14.34 -39.25 -22.64
CA ASP A 174 -14.38 -38.58 -23.94
C ASP A 174 -15.57 -37.60 -24.07
N ALA A 175 -15.86 -36.88 -22.98
CA ALA A 175 -16.96 -35.92 -22.95
C ALA A 175 -16.72 -34.78 -23.96
N ASN A 176 -17.80 -34.19 -24.47
CA ASN A 176 -17.68 -33.07 -25.40
C ASN A 176 -16.97 -31.86 -24.75
N GLU A 177 -16.29 -31.06 -25.58
CA GLU A 177 -15.50 -29.91 -25.15
C GLU A 177 -16.29 -28.92 -24.27
N ARG A 178 -17.58 -28.73 -24.56
CA ARG A 178 -18.47 -27.86 -23.77
C ARG A 178 -18.65 -28.35 -22.33
N ALA A 179 -18.72 -29.66 -22.11
CA ALA A 179 -18.82 -30.24 -20.78
C ALA A 179 -17.51 -30.07 -20.00
N ILE A 180 -16.37 -30.30 -20.67
CA ILE A 180 -15.04 -30.13 -20.08
C ILE A 180 -14.83 -28.67 -19.64
N LEU A 181 -15.08 -27.70 -20.52
CA LEU A 181 -14.94 -26.26 -20.20
C LEU A 181 -15.85 -25.81 -19.06
N ARG A 182 -17.05 -26.38 -18.93
CA ARG A 182 -17.93 -26.12 -17.77
C ARG A 182 -17.36 -26.69 -16.49
N ALA A 183 -16.80 -27.89 -16.52
CA ALA A 183 -16.15 -28.49 -15.36
C ALA A 183 -14.90 -27.69 -14.94
N GLU A 184 -14.10 -27.21 -15.90
CA GLU A 184 -12.97 -26.29 -15.63
C GLU A 184 -13.44 -24.99 -14.96
N GLN A 185 -14.56 -24.42 -15.42
CA GLN A 185 -15.13 -23.23 -14.81
C GLN A 185 -15.60 -23.49 -13.37
N ILE A 186 -16.23 -24.64 -13.11
CA ILE A 186 -16.66 -25.03 -11.75
C ILE A 186 -15.43 -25.21 -10.85
N LEU A 187 -14.38 -25.89 -11.33
CA LEU A 187 -13.14 -26.08 -10.59
C LEU A 187 -12.46 -24.75 -10.30
N ARG A 188 -12.38 -23.85 -11.28
CA ARG A 188 -11.83 -22.49 -11.09
C ARG A 188 -12.57 -21.74 -9.99
N HIS A 189 -13.91 -21.73 -10.02
CA HIS A 189 -14.69 -21.06 -8.98
C HIS A 189 -14.57 -21.73 -7.60
N ALA A 190 -14.43 -23.05 -7.54
CA ALA A 190 -14.25 -23.78 -6.28
C ALA A 190 -12.90 -23.45 -5.60
N MET A 191 -11.88 -23.09 -6.38
CA MET A 191 -10.55 -22.70 -5.89
C MET A 191 -10.48 -21.25 -5.40
N ILE A 192 -11.49 -20.42 -5.66
CA ILE A 192 -11.52 -19.04 -5.18
C ILE A 192 -11.84 -19.06 -3.67
N PRO A 193 -11.01 -18.43 -2.81
CA PRO A 193 -11.30 -18.34 -1.38
C PRO A 193 -12.59 -17.57 -1.09
N VAL A 194 -13.35 -17.98 -0.08
CA VAL A 194 -14.63 -17.34 0.28
C VAL A 194 -14.45 -15.87 0.70
N HIS A 195 -13.32 -15.52 1.30
CA HIS A 195 -12.99 -14.14 1.67
C HIS A 195 -12.85 -13.18 0.47
N HIS A 196 -12.71 -13.67 -0.77
CA HIS A 196 -12.76 -12.80 -1.95
C HIS A 196 -14.15 -12.17 -2.13
N ILE A 197 -15.23 -12.89 -1.84
CA ILE A 197 -16.60 -12.35 -1.86
C ILE A 197 -16.73 -11.23 -0.83
N PHE A 198 -16.11 -11.42 0.34
CA PHE A 198 -16.08 -10.40 1.39
C PHE A 198 -15.32 -9.15 0.92
N PHE A 199 -14.16 -9.31 0.28
CA PHE A 199 -13.41 -8.18 -0.29
C PHE A 199 -14.18 -7.44 -1.39
N ASP A 200 -14.88 -8.17 -2.25
CA ASP A 200 -15.73 -7.58 -3.29
C ASP A 200 -16.85 -6.74 -2.70
N ARG A 201 -17.47 -7.22 -1.61
CA ARG A 201 -18.52 -6.48 -0.89
C ARG A 201 -17.98 -5.27 -0.17
N ILE A 202 -16.81 -5.38 0.49
CA ILE A 202 -16.11 -4.23 1.09
C ILE A 202 -15.85 -3.18 0.02
N ASN A 203 -15.34 -3.57 -1.15
CA ASN A 203 -15.01 -2.63 -2.23
C ASN A 203 -16.23 -1.86 -2.79
N ARG A 204 -17.46 -2.32 -2.52
CA ARG A 204 -18.70 -1.59 -2.88
C ARG A 204 -19.09 -0.55 -1.82
N LEU A 205 -18.52 -0.62 -0.63
CA LEU A 205 -18.77 0.34 0.45
C LEU A 205 -17.97 1.63 0.22
N PRO A 206 -18.45 2.77 0.74
CA PRO A 206 -17.66 4.00 0.83
C PRO A 206 -16.33 3.72 1.55
N ASN A 207 -15.22 4.23 1.03
CA ASN A 207 -13.87 4.01 1.56
C ASN A 207 -13.43 2.54 1.65
N GLY A 208 -14.13 1.60 1.01
CA GLY A 208 -13.85 0.17 1.10
C GLY A 208 -12.44 -0.22 0.68
N THR A 209 -11.91 0.39 -0.39
CA THR A 209 -10.52 0.15 -0.83
C THR A 209 -9.51 0.54 0.24
N LYS A 210 -9.74 1.66 0.95
CA LYS A 210 -8.87 2.09 2.05
C LYS A 210 -8.92 1.11 3.21
N PHE A 211 -10.12 0.62 3.55
CA PHE A 211 -10.27 -0.43 4.56
C PHE A 211 -9.48 -1.69 4.20
N LEU A 212 -9.55 -2.16 2.94
CA LEU A 212 -8.76 -3.31 2.47
C LEU A 212 -7.24 -3.09 2.59
N MET A 213 -6.78 -1.85 2.38
CA MET A 213 -5.37 -1.50 2.59
C MET A 213 -5.00 -1.52 4.08
N ASP A 214 -5.87 -1.04 4.95
CA ASP A 214 -5.63 -0.99 6.40
C ASP A 214 -5.57 -2.39 7.01
N ILE A 215 -6.52 -3.27 6.69
CA ILE A 215 -6.47 -4.66 7.16
C ILE A 215 -5.21 -5.40 6.66
N ARG A 216 -4.75 -5.06 5.45
CA ARG A 216 -3.50 -5.62 4.91
C ARG A 216 -2.28 -5.04 5.61
N SER A 217 -2.32 -3.75 5.99
CA SER A 217 -1.27 -3.11 6.78
C SER A 217 -1.09 -3.82 8.13
N ASP A 218 -2.20 -4.05 8.83
CA ASP A 218 -2.24 -4.75 10.12
C ASP A 218 -1.73 -6.20 9.98
N LEU A 219 -2.13 -6.88 8.91
CA LEU A 219 -1.64 -8.23 8.58
C LEU A 219 -0.12 -8.28 8.35
N LEU A 220 0.41 -7.34 7.57
CA LEU A 220 1.84 -7.25 7.26
C LEU A 220 2.67 -6.94 8.51
N GLU A 221 2.16 -6.08 9.40
CA GLU A 221 2.79 -5.78 10.68
C GLU A 221 2.91 -7.05 11.53
N TYR A 222 1.83 -7.81 11.65
CA TYR A 222 1.80 -9.05 12.41
C TYR A 222 2.77 -10.11 11.86
N LEU A 223 2.77 -10.33 10.54
CA LEU A 223 3.66 -11.30 9.88
C LEU A 223 5.14 -10.95 10.07
N ARG A 224 5.47 -9.65 10.16
CA ARG A 224 6.83 -9.19 10.43
C ARG A 224 7.27 -9.48 11.87
N GLU A 225 6.36 -9.36 12.83
CA GLU A 225 6.64 -9.55 14.26
C GLU A 225 6.65 -11.02 14.69
N ASN A 226 5.74 -11.83 14.15
CA ASN A 226 5.45 -13.18 14.64
C ASN A 226 5.84 -14.31 13.65
N GLY A 227 6.40 -13.95 12.50
CA GLY A 227 6.80 -14.90 11.46
C GLY A 227 5.67 -15.32 10.52
N HIS A 228 5.92 -16.38 9.76
CA HIS A 228 5.06 -16.81 8.66
C HIS A 228 4.05 -17.90 9.08
N GLU A 229 2.84 -17.51 9.44
CA GLU A 229 1.69 -18.43 9.51
C GLU A 229 1.11 -18.64 8.10
N ALA A 230 1.05 -19.89 7.63
CA ALA A 230 0.72 -20.21 6.23
C ALA A 230 -0.67 -19.68 5.78
N ALA A 231 -1.68 -19.79 6.64
CA ALA A 231 -3.03 -19.29 6.32
C ALA A 231 -3.06 -17.76 6.18
N LEU A 232 -2.40 -17.04 7.07
CA LEU A 232 -2.28 -15.58 7.01
C LEU A 232 -1.43 -15.11 5.82
N ALA A 233 -0.41 -15.87 5.43
CA ALA A 233 0.34 -15.62 4.21
C ALA A 233 -0.53 -15.76 2.96
N ALA A 234 -1.39 -16.79 2.89
CA ALA A 234 -2.36 -16.96 1.80
C ALA A 234 -3.41 -15.83 1.76
N LEU A 235 -3.88 -15.37 2.93
CA LEU A 235 -4.75 -14.20 3.03
C LEU A 235 -4.06 -12.92 2.51
N ASN A 236 -2.78 -12.72 2.86
CA ASN A 236 -2.00 -11.58 2.36
C ASN A 236 -1.87 -11.61 0.84
N GLU A 237 -1.59 -12.77 0.24
CA GLU A 237 -1.53 -12.88 -1.23
C GLU A 237 -2.90 -12.58 -1.86
N SER A 238 -4.00 -13.06 -1.27
CA SER A 238 -5.35 -12.73 -1.75
C SER A 238 -5.65 -11.22 -1.69
N LEU A 239 -5.30 -10.54 -0.59
CA LEU A 239 -5.46 -9.09 -0.46
C LEU A 239 -4.55 -8.34 -1.45
N LYS A 240 -3.32 -8.80 -1.63
CA LYS A 240 -2.36 -8.23 -2.58
C LYS A 240 -2.88 -8.32 -4.00
N GLU A 241 -3.38 -9.48 -4.43
CA GLU A 241 -3.98 -9.68 -5.76
C GLU A 241 -5.18 -8.76 -5.95
N LYS A 242 -6.07 -8.70 -4.96
CA LYS A 242 -7.26 -7.86 -5.01
C LYS A 242 -6.90 -6.38 -5.16
N LEU A 243 -6.03 -5.86 -4.29
CA LEU A 243 -5.59 -4.46 -4.35
C LEU A 243 -4.80 -4.15 -5.63
N SER A 244 -4.01 -5.10 -6.13
CA SER A 244 -3.31 -4.94 -7.42
C SER A 244 -4.31 -4.77 -8.56
N SER A 245 -5.36 -5.60 -8.61
CA SER A 245 -6.42 -5.49 -9.62
C SER A 245 -7.24 -4.20 -9.52
N LEU A 246 -7.39 -3.63 -8.33
CA LEU A 246 -8.20 -2.42 -8.11
C LEU A 246 -7.44 -1.14 -8.45
N LEU A 247 -6.16 -1.07 -8.10
CA LEU A 247 -5.40 0.19 -8.14
C LEU A 247 -4.70 0.43 -9.47
N VAL A 248 -4.29 -0.64 -10.18
CA VAL A 248 -3.54 -0.53 -11.44
C VAL A 248 -4.41 0.15 -12.50
N GLY A 249 -3.92 1.28 -13.03
CA GLY A 249 -4.59 2.06 -14.09
C GLY A 249 -5.45 3.23 -13.62
N PHE A 250 -5.80 3.30 -12.33
CA PHE A 250 -6.69 4.34 -11.78
C PHE A 250 -5.97 5.40 -10.93
N LEU A 251 -4.64 5.31 -10.85
CA LEU A 251 -3.83 6.29 -10.11
C LEU A 251 -3.69 7.60 -10.87
N THR A 252 -4.07 8.68 -10.22
CA THR A 252 -3.91 10.05 -10.70
C THR A 252 -2.70 10.69 -10.04
N LEU A 253 -1.77 11.21 -10.84
CA LEU A 253 -0.63 11.97 -10.34
C LEU A 253 -1.07 13.40 -10.08
N LYS A 254 -0.77 13.93 -8.89
CA LYS A 254 -0.97 15.34 -8.55
C LYS A 254 0.29 15.91 -7.91
N ARG A 255 0.61 17.16 -8.21
CA ARG A 255 1.62 17.93 -7.48
C ARG A 255 0.98 18.45 -6.19
N LEU A 256 1.65 18.21 -5.06
CA LEU A 256 1.31 18.82 -3.78
C LEU A 256 2.21 20.03 -3.54
N THR A 257 1.61 21.11 -3.07
CA THR A 257 2.26 22.39 -2.77
C THR A 257 1.79 22.90 -1.42
N TRP A 258 2.33 24.03 -0.95
CA TRP A 258 1.85 24.68 0.26
C TRP A 258 0.37 25.13 0.18
N HIS A 259 -0.19 25.26 -1.02
CA HIS A 259 -1.60 25.58 -1.24
C HIS A 259 -2.51 24.35 -1.33
N SER A 260 -1.94 23.15 -1.22
CA SER A 260 -2.73 21.91 -1.19
C SER A 260 -3.49 21.77 0.13
N PRO A 261 -4.60 21.01 0.17
CA PRO A 261 -5.37 20.79 1.39
C PRO A 261 -4.49 20.28 2.53
N ALA A 262 -4.62 20.89 3.71
CA ALA A 262 -3.83 20.53 4.89
C ALA A 262 -3.97 19.04 5.24
N ALA A 263 -5.16 18.47 5.06
CA ALA A 263 -5.40 17.04 5.25
C ALA A 263 -4.47 16.15 4.39
N SER A 264 -4.19 16.51 3.13
CA SER A 264 -3.25 15.74 2.31
C SER A 264 -1.81 15.87 2.79
N LEU A 265 -1.39 17.07 3.21
CA LEU A 265 -0.04 17.31 3.72
C LEU A 265 0.19 16.61 5.06
N GLU A 266 -0.79 16.64 5.96
CA GLU A 266 -0.76 15.91 7.23
C GLU A 266 -0.61 14.40 7.01
N ARG A 267 -1.29 13.84 6.01
CA ARG A 267 -1.13 12.42 5.65
C ARG A 267 0.27 12.12 5.11
N VAL A 268 0.85 13.00 4.31
CA VAL A 268 2.25 12.87 3.88
C VAL A 268 3.19 12.88 5.09
N MET A 269 3.01 13.83 6.02
CA MET A 269 3.79 13.90 7.25
C MET A 269 3.68 12.63 8.09
N LYS A 270 2.46 12.10 8.24
CA LYS A 270 2.20 10.88 9.01
C LYS A 270 2.84 9.63 8.41
N TYR A 271 2.85 9.52 7.08
CA TYR A 271 3.27 8.29 6.39
C TYR A 271 4.73 8.28 5.95
N GLU A 272 5.42 9.41 5.97
CA GLU A 272 6.81 9.53 5.54
C GLU A 272 7.71 8.48 6.21
N ALA A 273 8.18 7.52 5.41
CA ALA A 273 8.87 6.35 5.91
C ALA A 273 10.39 6.43 5.73
N VAL A 274 10.90 7.31 4.85
CA VAL A 274 12.32 7.45 4.51
C VAL A 274 12.98 8.44 5.46
N HIS A 275 12.53 9.70 5.44
CA HIS A 275 13.08 10.81 6.20
C HIS A 275 11.98 11.57 6.95
N ALA A 276 11.76 11.20 8.22
CA ALA A 276 10.68 11.75 9.04
C ALA A 276 10.55 13.28 8.95
N ILE A 277 9.32 13.76 8.75
CA ILE A 277 9.01 15.19 8.72
C ILE A 277 8.78 15.66 10.15
N LYS A 278 9.59 16.63 10.59
CA LYS A 278 9.64 17.04 12.01
C LYS A 278 8.40 17.84 12.42
N ASP A 279 8.03 18.81 11.60
CA ASP A 279 7.00 19.81 11.88
C ASP A 279 6.45 20.42 10.58
N TRP A 280 5.49 21.33 10.70
CA TRP A 280 4.89 22.03 9.56
C TRP A 280 5.88 22.95 8.83
N ASP A 281 6.89 23.46 9.51
CA ASP A 281 7.93 24.26 8.86
C ASP A 281 8.81 23.38 7.97
N ASP A 282 9.16 22.16 8.41
CA ASP A 282 9.81 21.14 7.60
C ASP A 282 8.96 20.77 6.39
N MET A 283 7.66 20.54 6.59
CA MET A 283 6.75 20.28 5.48
C MET A 283 6.73 21.43 4.47
N LYS A 284 6.68 22.68 4.95
CA LYS A 284 6.72 23.88 4.11
C LYS A 284 8.00 23.96 3.29
N ARG A 285 9.15 23.64 3.89
CA ARG A 285 10.44 23.58 3.17
C ARG A 285 10.41 22.52 2.06
N ARG A 286 9.86 21.33 2.33
CA ARG A 286 9.81 20.21 1.36
C ARG A 286 8.87 20.40 0.19
N VAL A 287 7.92 21.32 0.28
CA VAL A 287 7.04 21.73 -0.85
C VAL A 287 7.36 23.11 -1.40
N GLY A 288 8.42 23.74 -0.90
CA GLY A 288 8.84 25.10 -1.23
C GLY A 288 9.65 25.21 -2.52
N PRO A 289 10.21 26.40 -2.78
CA PRO A 289 11.16 26.63 -3.87
C PRO A 289 12.27 25.58 -3.93
N GLY A 290 12.66 25.18 -5.16
CA GLY A 290 13.68 24.13 -5.35
C GLY A 290 13.30 22.73 -4.86
N ARG A 291 12.06 22.50 -4.39
CA ARG A 291 11.53 21.19 -4.00
C ARG A 291 10.23 20.88 -4.72
N ARG A 292 9.97 19.61 -5.01
CA ARG A 292 8.68 19.15 -5.57
C ARG A 292 8.21 17.94 -4.78
N LEU A 293 6.92 17.93 -4.48
CA LEU A 293 6.23 16.79 -3.91
C LEU A 293 5.14 16.36 -4.88
N PHE A 294 5.22 15.13 -5.35
CA PHE A 294 4.20 14.51 -6.17
C PHE A 294 3.53 13.40 -5.40
N ALA A 295 2.23 13.20 -5.59
CA ALA A 295 1.49 12.12 -4.96
C ALA A 295 0.52 11.47 -5.94
N PHE A 296 0.38 10.15 -5.82
CA PHE A 296 -0.59 9.33 -6.54
C PHE A 296 -1.82 9.12 -5.67
N PHE A 297 -2.98 9.48 -6.22
CA PHE A 297 -4.28 9.36 -5.58
C PHE A 297 -5.14 8.36 -6.35
N TYR A 298 -5.95 7.60 -5.61
CA TYR A 298 -7.00 6.76 -6.18
C TYR A 298 -8.35 7.48 -6.07
N ARG A 299 -9.18 7.36 -7.12
CA ARG A 299 -10.37 8.19 -7.34
C ARG A 299 -11.32 8.29 -6.15
N ASP A 300 -11.54 7.17 -5.45
CA ASP A 300 -12.54 7.06 -4.38
C ASP A 300 -11.94 7.17 -2.97
N ILE A 301 -10.63 7.41 -2.84
CA ILE A 301 -9.96 7.60 -1.55
C ILE A 301 -9.48 9.06 -1.47
N GLY A 302 -10.43 9.96 -1.21
CA GLY A 302 -10.32 11.44 -1.17
C GLY A 302 -8.91 12.07 -1.14
N HIS A 303 -8.54 12.68 -0.02
CA HIS A 303 -7.28 13.41 0.16
C HIS A 303 -6.08 12.52 0.54
N GLU A 304 -6.17 11.21 0.30
CA GLU A 304 -5.23 10.20 0.80
C GLU A 304 -4.14 9.88 -0.25
N PRO A 305 -2.88 10.29 -0.03
CA PRO A 305 -1.78 9.95 -0.93
C PRO A 305 -1.39 8.46 -0.75
N LEU A 306 -1.48 7.68 -1.82
CA LEU A 306 -1.12 6.25 -1.81
C LEU A 306 0.39 6.03 -1.97
N VAL A 307 0.98 6.81 -2.86
CA VAL A 307 2.43 6.90 -3.07
C VAL A 307 2.76 8.36 -3.20
N PHE A 308 3.83 8.82 -2.55
CA PHE A 308 4.33 10.16 -2.74
C PHE A 308 5.84 10.19 -2.88
N ILE A 309 6.30 11.17 -3.64
CA ILE A 309 7.65 11.27 -4.17
C ILE A 309 8.13 12.70 -3.91
N GLN A 310 9.20 12.83 -3.15
CA GLN A 310 9.86 14.10 -2.89
C GLN A 310 11.11 14.23 -3.76
N VAL A 311 11.23 15.38 -4.40
CA VAL A 311 12.28 15.71 -5.35
C VAL A 311 12.96 17.01 -4.95
N ALA A 312 14.29 17.02 -4.95
CA ALA A 312 15.10 18.22 -4.82
C ALA A 312 15.66 18.62 -6.19
N LEU A 313 15.50 19.88 -6.56
CA LEU A 313 16.06 20.45 -7.78
C LEU A 313 17.43 21.03 -7.45
N THR A 314 18.46 20.55 -8.15
CA THR A 314 19.86 20.79 -7.82
C THR A 314 20.70 20.99 -9.08
N LYS A 315 21.92 21.49 -8.91
CA LYS A 315 22.88 21.67 -10.00
C LYS A 315 23.62 20.39 -10.36
N GLU A 316 23.82 19.50 -9.39
CA GLU A 316 24.60 18.27 -9.54
C GLU A 316 23.98 17.13 -8.72
N ILE A 317 24.40 15.88 -9.01
CA ILE A 317 23.96 14.71 -8.25
C ILE A 317 24.53 14.77 -6.84
N VAL A 318 23.67 15.02 -5.85
CA VAL A 318 24.06 15.05 -4.43
C VAL A 318 24.41 13.65 -3.90
N ASN A 319 25.30 13.63 -2.93
CA ASN A 319 25.77 12.43 -2.23
C ASN A 319 25.31 12.35 -0.77
N ASN A 320 24.75 13.42 -0.21
CA ASN A 320 24.36 13.50 1.19
C ASN A 320 22.98 14.13 1.32
N VAL A 321 22.11 13.52 2.14
CA VAL A 321 20.71 13.92 2.26
C VAL A 321 20.52 15.10 3.21
N GLN A 322 21.43 15.31 4.16
CA GLN A 322 21.42 16.49 5.03
C GLN A 322 21.56 17.78 4.22
N ILE A 323 22.30 17.78 3.09
CA ILE A 323 22.34 18.92 2.15
C ILE A 323 20.93 19.33 1.68
N ILE A 324 20.03 18.37 1.51
CA ILE A 324 18.65 18.62 1.08
C ILE A 324 17.77 19.02 2.27
N LEU A 325 17.86 18.27 3.38
CA LEU A 325 16.95 18.38 4.53
C LEU A 325 17.27 19.56 5.46
N GLU A 326 18.54 19.94 5.56
CA GLU A 326 19.05 20.99 6.45
C GLU A 326 19.40 22.27 5.69
N ASP A 327 18.97 22.36 4.42
CA ASP A 327 19.07 23.58 3.62
C ASP A 327 18.53 24.78 4.43
N PRO A 328 19.35 25.81 4.72
CA PRO A 328 18.94 26.94 5.54
C PRO A 328 18.06 27.95 4.78
N ASN A 329 18.00 27.87 3.44
CA ASN A 329 17.32 28.84 2.58
C ASN A 329 16.25 28.28 1.60
N PRO A 330 15.60 27.13 1.81
CA PRO A 330 14.75 26.50 0.80
C PRO A 330 13.51 27.34 0.45
N THR A 331 13.18 28.33 1.28
CA THR A 331 12.04 29.24 1.10
C THR A 331 12.42 30.65 0.65
N ARG A 332 13.70 31.00 0.50
CA ARG A 332 14.13 32.39 0.27
C ARG A 332 14.13 32.81 -1.20
N SER A 333 14.28 31.89 -2.16
CA SER A 333 14.13 32.18 -3.59
C SER A 333 14.02 30.90 -4.42
N ILE A 334 13.33 30.98 -5.56
CA ILE A 334 13.36 29.94 -6.59
C ILE A 334 14.81 29.86 -7.10
N PRO A 335 15.43 28.66 -7.16
CA PRO A 335 16.71 28.53 -7.83
C PRO A 335 16.64 29.13 -9.23
N GLN A 336 17.69 29.81 -9.67
CA GLN A 336 17.77 30.25 -11.05
C GLN A 336 17.59 29.03 -11.96
N VAL A 337 16.83 29.17 -13.05
CA VAL A 337 16.46 28.04 -13.91
C VAL A 337 17.72 27.35 -14.46
N GLU A 338 18.78 28.13 -14.66
CA GLU A 338 20.10 27.72 -15.11
C GLU A 338 20.82 26.78 -14.11
N ASP A 339 20.53 26.90 -12.81
CA ASP A 339 21.09 26.05 -11.75
C ASP A 339 20.27 24.77 -11.52
N ILE A 340 19.12 24.61 -12.20
CA ILE A 340 18.29 23.40 -12.14
C ILE A 340 18.73 22.46 -13.27
N LYS A 341 19.65 21.56 -12.96
CA LYS A 341 20.21 20.56 -13.91
C LYS A 341 19.88 19.12 -13.55
N CYS A 342 19.70 18.86 -12.25
CA CYS A 342 19.46 17.54 -11.69
C CYS A 342 18.16 17.53 -10.87
N ALA A 343 17.33 16.51 -11.09
CA ALA A 343 16.20 16.18 -10.22
C ALA A 343 16.58 14.99 -9.33
N ILE A 344 16.64 15.23 -8.01
CA ILE A 344 17.04 14.24 -7.02
C ILE A 344 15.83 13.70 -6.28
N PHE A 345 15.46 12.45 -6.57
CA PHE A 345 14.42 11.72 -5.85
C PHE A 345 14.97 11.22 -4.51
N TYR A 346 14.72 11.96 -3.43
CA TYR A 346 15.31 11.67 -2.11
C TYR A 346 14.34 10.98 -1.13
N SER A 347 13.03 10.97 -1.41
CA SER A 347 12.08 10.13 -0.70
C SER A 347 10.99 9.62 -1.64
N ILE A 348 10.75 8.31 -1.60
CA ILE A 348 9.63 7.65 -2.27
C ILE A 348 8.97 6.77 -1.22
N THR A 349 7.76 7.11 -0.85
CA THR A 349 7.01 6.41 0.18
C THR A 349 5.71 5.88 -0.41
N SER A 350 5.41 4.62 -0.13
CA SER A 350 4.13 3.96 -0.42
C SER A 350 3.47 3.52 0.89
N GLN A 351 2.15 3.56 0.98
CA GLN A 351 1.45 3.07 2.17
C GLN A 351 1.78 1.60 2.45
N GLN A 352 1.89 1.25 3.74
CA GLN A 352 2.28 -0.10 4.17
C GLN A 352 1.36 -1.19 3.62
N GLY A 353 0.05 -0.93 3.57
CA GLY A 353 -0.94 -1.82 2.95
C GLY A 353 -0.73 -2.07 1.45
N LEU A 354 0.12 -1.28 0.78
CA LEU A 354 0.49 -1.44 -0.63
C LEU A 354 1.88 -2.07 -0.81
N SER A 355 2.55 -2.46 0.27
CA SER A 355 3.87 -3.09 0.20
C SER A 355 3.87 -4.30 -0.76
N GLY A 356 4.81 -4.31 -1.69
CA GLY A 356 4.94 -5.36 -2.72
C GLY A 356 3.87 -5.34 -3.82
N ILE A 357 2.97 -4.35 -3.86
CA ILE A 357 2.05 -4.14 -5.00
C ILE A 357 2.76 -3.28 -6.04
N GLU A 358 2.69 -3.74 -7.28
CA GLU A 358 3.21 -3.02 -8.43
C GLU A 358 2.17 -2.01 -8.90
N LEU A 359 2.29 -0.78 -8.42
CA LEU A 359 1.41 0.34 -8.79
C LEU A 359 1.74 0.90 -10.20
N GLY A 360 2.56 0.19 -10.97
CA GLY A 360 2.99 0.48 -12.33
C GLY A 360 4.46 0.86 -12.44
N ASN A 361 5.16 0.32 -13.44
CA ASN A 361 6.59 0.58 -13.75
C ASN A 361 6.88 2.02 -14.24
N PHE A 362 5.91 2.93 -14.10
CA PHE A 362 5.93 4.26 -14.70
C PHE A 362 5.67 5.38 -13.70
N LEU A 363 5.64 5.10 -12.39
CA LEU A 363 5.46 6.15 -11.37
C LEU A 363 6.53 7.24 -11.54
N ILE A 364 7.79 6.82 -11.60
CA ILE A 364 8.92 7.74 -11.80
C ILE A 364 8.88 8.35 -13.20
N LYS A 365 8.60 7.57 -14.25
CA LYS A 365 8.47 8.10 -15.63
C LYS A 365 7.43 9.22 -15.75
N ARG A 366 6.31 9.12 -15.02
CA ARG A 366 5.29 10.19 -14.98
C ARG A 366 5.81 11.44 -14.27
N VAL A 367 6.45 11.30 -13.12
CA VAL A 367 7.05 12.45 -12.42
C VAL A 367 8.16 13.09 -13.24
N VAL A 368 9.00 12.29 -13.91
CA VAL A 368 10.04 12.79 -14.81
C VAL A 368 9.44 13.64 -15.93
N ARG A 369 8.36 13.18 -16.57
CA ARG A 369 7.66 13.98 -17.60
C ARG A 369 7.11 15.29 -17.06
N GLU A 370 6.47 15.28 -15.88
CA GLU A 370 6.00 16.51 -15.24
C GLU A 370 7.16 17.49 -14.97
N LEU A 371 8.30 16.98 -14.49
CA LEU A 371 9.50 17.77 -14.27
C LEU A 371 10.11 18.31 -15.56
N GLN A 372 10.17 17.53 -16.64
CA GLN A 372 10.67 17.99 -17.95
C GLN A 372 9.75 19.06 -18.56
N ASN A 373 8.44 18.93 -18.36
CA ASN A 373 7.47 19.92 -18.82
C ASN A 373 7.60 21.24 -18.04
N GLU A 374 7.88 21.17 -16.73
CA GLU A 374 8.08 22.36 -15.89
C GLU A 374 9.49 22.97 -16.11
N PHE A 375 10.51 22.14 -16.31
CA PHE A 375 11.92 22.52 -16.44
C PHE A 375 12.61 21.74 -17.56
N SER A 376 12.71 22.35 -18.73
CA SER A 376 13.45 21.79 -19.87
C SER A 376 14.96 21.74 -19.65
N SER A 377 15.49 22.45 -18.65
CA SER A 377 16.91 22.49 -18.29
C SER A 377 17.40 21.26 -17.54
N ILE A 378 16.49 20.39 -17.03
CA ILE A 378 16.87 19.18 -16.31
C ILE A 378 17.41 18.15 -17.30
N GLU A 379 18.67 17.79 -17.11
CA GLU A 379 19.39 16.82 -17.93
C GLU A 379 19.48 15.46 -17.22
N THR A 380 19.49 15.47 -15.89
CA THR A 380 19.77 14.28 -15.07
C THR A 380 18.66 13.99 -14.07
N PHE A 381 18.26 12.72 -13.99
CA PHE A 381 17.26 12.20 -13.05
C PHE A 381 17.89 11.13 -12.18
N SER A 382 18.22 11.46 -10.93
CA SER A 382 18.93 10.56 -10.03
C SER A 382 18.20 10.44 -8.70
N THR A 383 18.35 9.34 -7.99
CA THR A 383 17.82 9.20 -6.63
C THR A 383 18.91 9.45 -5.62
N LEU A 384 18.55 9.70 -4.36
CA LEU A 384 19.43 9.50 -3.23
C LEU A 384 18.70 8.57 -2.26
N SER A 385 18.96 7.27 -2.41
CA SER A 385 18.14 6.20 -1.84
C SER A 385 18.82 5.55 -0.63
N PRO A 386 18.04 5.17 0.41
CA PRO A 386 18.55 4.37 1.53
C PRO A 386 18.84 2.94 1.09
N ILE A 387 19.56 2.19 1.93
CA ILE A 387 19.89 0.77 1.71
C ILE A 387 19.36 -0.05 2.91
N PRO A 388 18.03 -0.16 3.06
CA PRO A 388 17.43 -0.76 4.24
C PRO A 388 17.74 -2.25 4.30
N GLY A 389 18.52 -2.65 5.30
CA GLY A 389 18.82 -4.05 5.58
C GLY A 389 20.29 -4.43 5.42
N LEU A 390 21.15 -3.55 4.90
CA LEU A 390 22.59 -3.81 4.77
C LEU A 390 23.22 -4.26 6.09
N SER A 391 22.92 -3.57 7.20
CA SER A 391 23.43 -3.91 8.53
C SER A 391 22.99 -5.31 8.99
N LYS A 392 21.70 -5.64 8.81
CA LYS A 392 21.15 -6.96 9.15
C LYS A 392 21.74 -8.06 8.27
N TRP A 393 21.86 -7.81 6.97
CA TRP A 393 22.48 -8.73 6.03
C TRP A 393 23.94 -8.98 6.42
N LEU A 394 24.73 -7.95 6.70
CA LEU A 394 26.14 -8.11 7.05
C LEU A 394 26.32 -8.96 8.30
N ILE A 395 25.50 -8.72 9.34
CA ILE A 395 25.52 -9.54 10.55
C ILE A 395 25.19 -11.00 10.24
N ASN A 396 24.21 -11.25 9.37
CA ASN A 396 23.84 -12.61 8.97
C ASN A 396 24.92 -13.28 8.11
N ALA A 397 25.48 -12.56 7.13
CA ALA A 397 26.53 -13.03 6.26
C ALA A 397 27.79 -13.38 7.07
N ILE A 398 28.16 -12.58 8.07
CA ILE A 398 29.23 -12.93 9.03
C ILE A 398 28.95 -14.26 9.75
N ASN A 399 27.70 -14.52 10.17
CA ASN A 399 27.38 -15.77 10.86
C ASN A 399 27.38 -17.00 9.93
N VAL A 400 27.06 -16.81 8.65
CA VAL A 400 26.92 -17.91 7.67
C VAL A 400 28.24 -18.20 6.96
N GLU A 401 28.94 -17.17 6.51
CA GLU A 401 30.17 -17.26 5.72
C GLU A 401 31.44 -17.18 6.58
N GLY A 402 31.36 -16.57 7.77
CA GLY A 402 32.55 -16.31 8.59
C GLY A 402 33.59 -15.50 7.82
N ASP A 403 34.88 -15.80 8.05
CA ASP A 403 36.00 -15.04 7.49
C ASP A 403 36.07 -15.03 5.94
N SER A 404 35.34 -15.89 5.23
CA SER A 404 35.35 -15.87 3.75
C SER A 404 34.70 -14.61 3.15
N ILE A 405 33.94 -13.84 3.93
CA ILE A 405 33.35 -12.58 3.49
C ILE A 405 34.40 -11.45 3.36
N LEU A 406 35.53 -11.59 4.06
CA LEU A 406 36.64 -10.65 4.07
C LEU A 406 37.83 -11.24 3.29
N ASN A 407 38.58 -10.38 2.61
CA ASN A 407 39.87 -10.80 2.06
C ASN A 407 40.96 -10.80 3.14
N LYS A 408 42.11 -11.42 2.85
CA LYS A 408 43.21 -11.53 3.82
C LYS A 408 43.71 -10.19 4.34
N GLU A 409 43.80 -9.18 3.47
CA GLU A 409 44.24 -7.83 3.86
C GLU A 409 43.22 -7.15 4.79
N GLU A 410 41.92 -7.33 4.53
CA GLU A 410 40.84 -6.80 5.37
C GLU A 410 40.81 -7.45 6.74
N ILE A 411 41.05 -8.76 6.82
CA ILE A 411 41.15 -9.48 8.09
C ILE A 411 42.29 -8.88 8.94
N GLU A 412 43.47 -8.70 8.35
CA GLU A 412 44.61 -8.12 9.06
C GLU A 412 44.35 -6.67 9.47
N LYS A 413 43.72 -5.86 8.61
CA LYS A 413 43.30 -4.48 8.94
C LYS A 413 42.35 -4.46 10.12
N VAL A 414 41.28 -5.26 10.08
CA VAL A 414 40.27 -5.30 11.16
C VAL A 414 40.89 -5.75 12.47
N LYS A 415 41.75 -6.79 12.46
CA LYS A 415 42.49 -7.22 13.65
C LYS A 415 43.41 -6.13 14.20
N SER A 416 44.04 -5.33 13.33
CA SER A 416 44.92 -4.24 13.74
C SER A 416 44.20 -3.06 14.41
N LEU A 417 42.88 -2.93 14.22
CA LEU A 417 42.05 -1.87 14.79
C LEU A 417 41.67 -2.13 16.25
N ARG A 418 41.57 -3.41 16.64
CA ARG A 418 41.23 -3.85 18.01
C ARG A 418 42.10 -5.04 18.37
N LYS A 419 43.35 -4.77 18.74
CA LYS A 419 44.34 -5.80 19.11
C LYS A 419 44.00 -6.48 20.43
N GLU A 420 43.18 -5.83 21.24
CA GLU A 420 42.70 -6.28 22.54
C GLU A 420 41.53 -7.27 22.45
N LEU A 421 40.93 -7.45 21.27
CA LEU A 421 39.86 -8.42 21.05
C LEU A 421 40.43 -9.70 20.45
N ASP A 422 40.26 -10.81 21.16
CA ASP A 422 40.51 -12.15 20.62
C ASP A 422 39.34 -12.59 19.73
N GLY A 423 39.64 -13.17 18.56
CA GLY A 423 38.61 -13.69 17.65
C GLY A 423 39.02 -13.70 16.18
N SER A 424 38.10 -14.20 15.34
CA SER A 424 38.24 -14.11 13.89
C SER A 424 38.15 -12.65 13.40
N GLY A 425 38.62 -12.37 12.17
CA GLY A 425 38.51 -11.01 11.62
C GLY A 425 37.06 -10.54 11.53
N THR A 426 36.14 -11.45 11.25
CA THR A 426 34.71 -11.16 11.16
C THR A 426 34.01 -11.00 12.49
N GLU A 427 34.46 -11.69 13.55
CA GLU A 427 33.98 -11.46 14.92
C GLU A 427 34.33 -10.07 15.42
N ILE A 428 35.57 -9.61 15.16
CA ILE A 428 36.01 -8.25 15.49
C ILE A 428 35.22 -7.21 14.69
N LEU A 429 35.03 -7.43 13.38
CA LEU A 429 34.18 -6.56 12.55
C LEU A 429 32.76 -6.46 13.11
N LYS A 430 32.17 -7.60 13.48
CA LYS A 430 30.82 -7.68 14.07
C LYS A 430 30.73 -6.93 15.40
N HIS A 431 31.77 -7.00 16.23
CA HIS A 431 31.84 -6.23 17.46
C HIS A 431 31.88 -4.72 17.17
N LEU A 432 32.78 -4.29 16.28
CA LEU A 432 32.93 -2.90 15.87
C LEU A 432 31.61 -2.31 15.35
N ILE A 433 30.96 -2.97 14.38
CA ILE A 433 29.72 -2.45 13.77
C ILE A 433 28.57 -2.39 14.78
N LYS A 434 28.50 -3.30 15.76
CA LYS A 434 27.47 -3.32 16.80
C LYS A 434 27.69 -2.24 17.85
N SER A 435 28.94 -2.02 18.27
CA SER A 435 29.25 -1.03 19.30
C SER A 435 29.13 0.39 18.77
N LYS A 436 29.30 0.59 17.45
CA LYS A 436 29.31 1.89 16.76
C LYS A 436 30.42 2.84 17.19
N ASP A 437 31.36 2.36 18.02
CA ASP A 437 32.49 3.16 18.47
C ASP A 437 33.39 3.58 17.30
N TRP A 438 33.37 2.80 16.21
CA TRP A 438 34.10 3.09 14.98
C TRP A 438 33.74 4.44 14.35
N ILE A 439 32.58 5.02 14.67
CA ILE A 439 32.17 6.33 14.17
C ILE A 439 32.99 7.45 14.83
N ARG A 440 33.39 7.27 16.10
CA ARG A 440 34.13 8.27 16.89
C ARG A 440 35.63 8.08 16.81
N ASP A 441 36.08 6.84 16.60
CA ASP A 441 37.48 6.49 16.43
C ASP A 441 37.92 6.76 14.99
N GLU A 442 38.72 7.81 14.79
CA GLU A 442 39.20 8.27 13.48
C GLU A 442 39.91 7.16 12.70
N LYS A 443 40.73 6.35 13.38
CA LYS A 443 41.45 5.25 12.73
C LYS A 443 40.49 4.17 12.25
N CYS A 444 39.54 3.76 13.10
CA CYS A 444 38.51 2.79 12.70
C CYS A 444 37.63 3.34 11.57
N PHE A 445 37.26 4.61 11.63
CA PHE A 445 36.44 5.27 10.62
C PHE A 445 37.09 5.21 9.23
N HIS A 446 38.38 5.53 9.14
CA HIS A 446 39.11 5.52 7.87
C HIS A 446 39.34 4.10 7.33
N GLU A 447 39.72 3.14 8.18
CA GLU A 447 40.02 1.78 7.75
C GLU A 447 38.78 0.94 7.44
N LEU A 448 37.65 1.17 8.13
CA LEU A 448 36.41 0.44 7.85
C LEU A 448 35.68 0.93 6.61
N LYS A 449 35.84 2.21 6.22
CA LYS A 449 35.20 2.78 5.02
C LYS A 449 35.36 1.89 3.77
N PRO A 450 36.58 1.53 3.30
CA PRO A 450 36.72 0.72 2.10
C PRO A 450 36.09 -0.67 2.22
N ILE A 451 36.14 -1.27 3.43
CA ILE A 451 35.58 -2.60 3.71
C ILE A 451 34.05 -2.55 3.61
N LEU A 452 33.42 -1.59 4.30
CA LEU A 452 31.97 -1.43 4.32
C LEU A 452 31.42 -1.02 2.95
N MET A 453 32.13 -0.17 2.20
CA MET A 453 31.74 0.20 0.84
C MET A 453 31.78 -1.00 -0.12
N ARG A 454 32.82 -1.84 -0.05
CA ARG A 454 32.90 -3.07 -0.86
C ARG A 454 31.79 -4.07 -0.50
N LEU A 455 31.54 -4.28 0.79
CA LEU A 455 30.46 -5.16 1.25
C LEU A 455 29.09 -4.63 0.86
N CYS A 456 28.91 -3.31 0.87
CA CYS A 456 27.71 -2.66 0.36
C CYS A 456 27.53 -2.89 -1.16
N ALA A 457 28.59 -2.78 -1.95
CA ALA A 457 28.54 -3.09 -3.38
C ALA A 457 28.11 -4.55 -3.62
N ARG A 458 28.68 -5.50 -2.86
CA ARG A 458 28.28 -6.91 -2.90
C ARG A 458 26.79 -7.10 -2.57
N TYR A 459 26.32 -6.46 -1.51
CA TYR A 459 24.91 -6.53 -1.10
C TYR A 459 23.93 -6.03 -2.16
N ILE A 460 24.26 -4.92 -2.84
CA ILE A 460 23.40 -4.33 -3.88
C ILE A 460 23.45 -5.13 -5.18
N LEU A 461 24.63 -5.59 -5.60
CA LEU A 461 24.85 -6.15 -6.94
C LEU A 461 24.75 -7.67 -6.99
N THR A 462 25.34 -8.35 -6.00
CA THR A 462 25.60 -9.79 -6.02
C THR A 462 24.52 -10.57 -5.27
N GLU A 463 24.08 -10.06 -4.12
CA GLU A 463 23.12 -10.78 -3.25
C GLU A 463 21.70 -10.77 -3.84
N LYS A 464 21.09 -11.95 -3.96
CA LYS A 464 19.78 -12.12 -4.62
C LYS A 464 18.73 -12.79 -3.75
N ARG A 465 17.46 -12.47 -4.03
CA ARG A 465 16.28 -13.20 -3.58
C ARG A 465 15.42 -13.56 -4.79
N ARG A 466 15.27 -14.85 -5.09
CA ARG A 466 14.54 -15.34 -6.27
C ARG A 466 15.03 -14.67 -7.58
N ASN A 467 16.35 -14.65 -7.78
CA ASN A 467 17.06 -14.01 -8.91
C ASN A 467 16.99 -12.48 -9.01
N LEU A 468 16.29 -11.79 -8.11
CA LEU A 468 16.22 -10.33 -8.04
C LEU A 468 17.13 -9.80 -6.92
N ALA A 469 17.51 -8.53 -6.97
CA ALA A 469 18.30 -7.88 -5.92
C ALA A 469 17.68 -8.10 -4.52
N LEU A 470 18.54 -8.45 -3.55
CA LEU A 470 18.11 -8.71 -2.18
C LEU A 470 17.57 -7.44 -1.50
N ASP A 471 18.25 -6.31 -1.70
CA ASP A 471 17.82 -5.02 -1.17
C ASP A 471 16.49 -4.58 -1.82
N PRO A 472 15.44 -4.29 -1.03
CA PRO A 472 14.12 -3.96 -1.58
C PRO A 472 14.11 -2.63 -2.35
N VAL A 473 14.98 -1.68 -1.99
CA VAL A 473 15.05 -0.37 -2.64
C VAL A 473 15.83 -0.48 -3.96
N ALA A 474 16.92 -1.24 -3.99
CA ALA A 474 17.62 -1.63 -5.21
C ALA A 474 16.69 -2.35 -6.17
N ASN A 475 15.97 -3.37 -5.66
CA ASN A 475 15.00 -4.10 -6.45
C ASN A 475 13.94 -3.18 -7.04
N PHE A 476 13.43 -2.21 -6.26
CA PHE A 476 12.47 -1.22 -6.75
C PHE A 476 13.05 -0.37 -7.90
N HIS A 477 14.22 0.25 -7.70
CA HIS A 477 14.79 1.18 -8.68
C HIS A 477 15.26 0.50 -9.97
N ILE A 478 15.97 -0.62 -9.84
CA ILE A 478 16.47 -1.38 -11.00
C ILE A 478 15.29 -1.96 -11.78
N ARG A 479 14.25 -2.43 -11.09
CA ARG A 479 13.00 -2.83 -11.73
C ARG A 479 12.30 -1.68 -12.44
N ASN A 480 12.43 -0.44 -11.98
CA ASN A 480 11.94 0.73 -12.72
C ASN A 480 12.91 1.21 -13.83
N GLY A 481 13.95 0.44 -14.14
CA GLY A 481 14.89 0.70 -15.25
C GLY A 481 16.06 1.61 -14.92
N ALA A 482 16.26 1.96 -13.64
CA ALA A 482 17.42 2.73 -13.22
C ALA A 482 18.70 1.90 -13.27
N CYS A 483 19.85 2.56 -13.48
CA CYS A 483 21.16 1.96 -13.24
C CYS A 483 21.70 2.35 -11.87
N VAL A 484 22.53 1.49 -11.27
CA VAL A 484 23.26 1.82 -10.04
C VAL A 484 24.37 2.78 -10.40
N TYR A 485 24.35 4.00 -9.86
CA TYR A 485 25.28 5.05 -10.27
C TYR A 485 26.50 5.13 -9.36
N ARG A 486 26.27 5.34 -8.05
CA ARG A 486 27.34 5.57 -7.07
C ARG A 486 26.89 5.22 -5.66
N LEU A 487 27.80 4.68 -4.85
CA LEU A 487 27.65 4.54 -3.41
C LEU A 487 28.17 5.78 -2.69
N ASN A 488 27.42 6.25 -1.69
CA ASN A 488 27.72 7.47 -0.97
C ASN A 488 28.02 7.15 0.50
N TRP A 489 29.30 7.23 0.87
CA TRP A 489 29.74 7.14 2.26
C TRP A 489 29.23 8.34 3.06
N LEU A 490 28.62 8.09 4.22
CA LEU A 490 27.92 9.11 5.02
C LEU A 490 26.88 9.91 4.21
N GLY A 491 26.15 9.22 3.34
CA GLY A 491 25.02 9.80 2.64
C GLY A 491 23.85 10.15 3.57
N ASP A 492 23.67 9.39 4.67
CA ASP A 492 22.72 9.73 5.73
C ASP A 492 23.32 9.49 7.12
N ILE A 493 23.64 10.58 7.83
CA ILE A 493 24.17 10.53 9.20
C ILE A 493 23.08 10.48 10.29
N SER A 494 21.80 10.36 9.90
CA SER A 494 20.73 10.15 10.86
C SER A 494 20.93 8.84 11.63
N LYS A 495 20.36 8.76 12.85
CA LYS A 495 20.38 7.52 13.63
C LYS A 495 19.87 6.33 12.81
N LYS A 496 18.80 6.54 12.03
CA LYS A 496 18.22 5.52 11.15
C LYS A 496 19.19 5.09 10.04
N GLY A 497 19.80 6.04 9.33
CA GLY A 497 20.77 5.74 8.27
C GLY A 497 21.99 4.97 8.78
N LEU A 498 22.50 5.34 9.96
CA LEU A 498 23.59 4.62 10.63
C LEU A 498 23.17 3.20 11.04
N ASP A 499 21.95 3.02 11.55
CA ASP A 499 21.42 1.73 11.99
C ASP A 499 21.15 0.77 10.83
N GLU A 500 20.61 1.28 9.71
CA GLU A 500 20.20 0.48 8.56
C GLU A 500 21.36 0.12 7.63
N SER A 501 22.28 1.06 7.38
CA SER A 501 23.30 0.93 6.34
C SER A 501 24.64 1.60 6.66
N PHE A 502 24.98 1.82 7.94
CA PHE A 502 26.23 2.49 8.35
C PHE A 502 26.38 3.91 7.77
N GLY A 503 25.24 4.54 7.46
CA GLY A 503 25.16 5.85 6.83
C GLY A 503 25.46 5.83 5.32
N ILE A 504 25.59 4.65 4.71
CA ILE A 504 25.78 4.52 3.26
C ILE A 504 24.43 4.70 2.57
N MET A 505 24.40 5.56 1.56
CA MET A 505 23.30 5.69 0.61
C MET A 505 23.76 5.34 -0.81
N VAL A 506 22.83 5.25 -1.75
CA VAL A 506 23.11 4.94 -3.15
C VAL A 506 22.35 5.88 -4.07
N ASN A 507 23.00 6.34 -5.13
CA ASN A 507 22.32 7.01 -6.24
C ASN A 507 21.92 5.97 -7.29
N TYR A 508 20.65 5.96 -7.70
CA TYR A 508 20.19 5.27 -8.90
C TYR A 508 19.87 6.30 -9.98
N ASN A 509 20.48 6.16 -11.16
CA ASN A 509 20.29 7.11 -12.26
C ASN A 509 19.28 6.57 -13.28
N TYR A 510 18.31 7.41 -13.64
CA TYR A 510 17.27 7.11 -14.63
C TYR A 510 17.64 7.71 -15.98
N ILE A 511 18.42 6.96 -16.76
CA ILE A 511 18.78 7.35 -18.13
C ILE A 511 17.63 6.99 -19.06
N LEU A 512 16.90 8.00 -19.53
CA LEU A 512 15.61 7.85 -20.21
C LEU A 512 15.63 6.84 -21.36
N ASP A 513 16.68 6.87 -22.19
CA ASP A 513 16.82 5.99 -23.36
C ASP A 513 17.07 4.52 -22.99
N HIS A 514 17.54 4.26 -21.76
CA HIS A 514 17.89 2.91 -21.29
C HIS A 514 16.85 2.30 -20.35
N ILE A 515 15.86 3.06 -19.87
CA ILE A 515 14.87 2.61 -18.87
C ILE A 515 14.22 1.28 -19.28
N GLU A 516 13.69 1.20 -20.50
CA GLU A 516 12.93 0.03 -20.96
C GLU A 516 13.83 -1.19 -21.16
N ASN A 517 15.03 -1.00 -21.70
CA ASN A 517 15.99 -2.08 -21.85
C ASN A 517 16.49 -2.60 -20.50
N ASN A 518 16.84 -1.71 -19.57
CA ASN A 518 17.29 -2.08 -18.22
C ASN A 518 16.20 -2.84 -17.46
N ASN A 519 14.95 -2.34 -17.48
CA ASN A 519 13.79 -3.00 -16.89
C ASN A 519 13.62 -4.42 -17.46
N ARG A 520 13.62 -4.56 -18.79
CA ARG A 520 13.44 -5.85 -19.46
C ARG A 520 14.52 -6.84 -19.08
N GLN A 521 15.80 -6.45 -19.13
CA GLN A 521 16.91 -7.33 -18.77
C GLN A 521 16.78 -7.79 -17.31
N TYR A 522 16.59 -6.86 -16.38
CA TYR A 522 16.43 -7.19 -14.97
C TYR A 522 15.27 -8.15 -14.69
N LEU A 523 14.12 -7.97 -15.36
CA LEU A 523 12.97 -8.85 -15.20
C LEU A 523 13.15 -10.24 -15.86
N CYS A 524 13.88 -10.31 -16.98
CA CYS A 524 14.05 -11.56 -17.72
C CYS A 524 15.14 -12.46 -17.12
N ASP A 525 16.30 -11.90 -16.75
CA ASP A 525 17.48 -12.69 -16.36
C ASP A 525 18.16 -12.18 -15.07
N GLY A 526 17.61 -11.16 -14.42
CA GLY A 526 18.15 -10.59 -13.18
C GLY A 526 19.37 -9.69 -13.39
N SER A 527 19.70 -9.32 -14.62
CA SER A 527 20.85 -8.45 -14.93
C SER A 527 20.71 -7.06 -14.34
N ILE A 528 21.75 -6.58 -13.66
CA ILE A 528 21.81 -5.23 -13.10
C ILE A 528 22.70 -4.35 -13.98
N THR A 529 22.21 -3.18 -14.36
CA THR A 529 23.00 -2.15 -15.05
C THR A 529 23.65 -1.21 -14.04
N ILE A 530 24.95 -0.94 -14.18
CA ILE A 530 25.69 0.03 -13.35
C ILE A 530 26.40 1.06 -14.23
N SER A 531 26.66 2.24 -13.68
CA SER A 531 27.55 3.22 -14.31
C SER A 531 29.01 2.91 -14.01
N ASN A 532 29.91 3.23 -14.94
CA ASN A 532 31.36 3.12 -14.75
C ASN A 532 32.00 4.17 -13.83
N VAL A 533 31.21 5.05 -13.20
CA VAL A 533 31.72 6.19 -12.41
C VAL A 533 32.26 5.78 -11.03
N ASP A 534 31.69 4.76 -10.40
CA ASP A 534 32.11 4.31 -9.07
C ASP A 534 33.03 3.09 -9.16
N PRO A 535 34.33 3.22 -8.81
CA PRO A 535 35.29 2.12 -8.92
C PRO A 535 34.92 0.93 -8.02
N VAL A 536 34.27 1.16 -6.87
CA VAL A 536 33.88 0.09 -5.95
C VAL A 536 32.81 -0.79 -6.59
N LEU A 537 31.83 -0.17 -7.27
CA LEU A 537 30.80 -0.89 -8.01
C LEU A 537 31.38 -1.64 -9.21
N VAL A 538 32.31 -1.01 -9.95
CA VAL A 538 32.97 -1.62 -11.11
C VAL A 538 33.81 -2.84 -10.70
N ASP A 539 34.54 -2.77 -9.60
CA ASP A 539 35.37 -3.88 -9.13
C ASP A 539 34.54 -5.05 -8.61
N GLU A 540 33.41 -4.79 -7.94
CA GLU A 540 32.46 -5.85 -7.57
C GLU A 540 31.76 -6.43 -8.81
N ALA A 541 31.45 -5.59 -9.81
CA ALA A 541 30.82 -6.03 -11.05
C ALA A 541 31.68 -7.05 -11.81
N LYS A 542 33.01 -6.88 -11.83
CA LYS A 542 33.94 -7.82 -12.47
C LYS A 542 33.89 -9.23 -11.85
N ARG A 543 33.35 -9.38 -10.65
CA ARG A 543 33.25 -10.67 -9.94
C ARG A 543 32.00 -11.46 -10.30
N THR A 544 31.05 -10.86 -11.03
CA THR A 544 29.75 -11.45 -11.32
C THR A 544 29.40 -11.31 -12.80
N THR A 545 28.80 -12.34 -13.41
CA THR A 545 28.52 -12.37 -14.85
C THR A 545 27.25 -11.61 -15.27
N ASN A 546 26.36 -11.30 -14.32
CA ASN A 546 25.03 -10.74 -14.60
C ASN A 546 24.97 -9.22 -14.33
N ILE A 547 26.07 -8.52 -14.57
CA ILE A 547 26.17 -7.06 -14.38
C ILE A 547 26.67 -6.42 -15.66
N LYS A 548 25.92 -5.41 -16.12
CA LYS A 548 26.24 -4.62 -17.30
C LYS A 548 26.79 -3.26 -16.88
N ILE A 549 27.97 -2.92 -17.35
CA ILE A 549 28.58 -1.60 -17.13
C ILE A 549 28.25 -0.72 -18.34
N ILE A 550 27.74 0.49 -18.09
CA ILE A 550 27.46 1.52 -19.10
C ILE A 550 28.21 2.82 -18.84
#